data_AF-A0A8H6WSP1-F1
#
_entry.id   AF-A0A8H6WSP1-F1
#
_cell.length_a   1.000
_cell.length_b   1.000
_cell.length_c   1.000
_cell.angle_alpha   90.00
_cell.angle_beta   90.00
_cell.angle_gamma   90.00
#
_symmetry.space_group_name_H-M   'P 1'
#
loop_
_entity.id
_entity.type
_entity.pdbx_description
1 polymer ?
#
loop_
_entity_poly.entity_id
_entity_poly.type
_entity_poly.pdbx_seq_one_letter_code
_entity_poly.pdbx_strand_id
1 'polypeptide(L)'
;MRSTFISSLVLACVSTLVGAIGPACEPGLLYCMDSLLPHNPSWYHDIIYEAAYQAGISSDQIDHSLFRCSDDSNYRAMIKYVKTCPRHQCYNEGEGKDSWCGSGVEEQAYLGC
;
A
#
# COMPACT_ATOMS: atom_id res chain seq x y z
N MET A 1 -28.47 -46.88 43.84
CA MET A 1 -28.32 -45.46 44.19
C MET A 1 -27.11 -44.91 43.47
N ARG A 2 -27.30 -43.88 42.62
CA ARG A 2 -26.38 -42.76 42.25
C ARG A 2 -24.96 -43.12 41.75
N SER A 3 -24.37 -42.56 40.71
CA SER A 3 -24.73 -41.47 39.78
C SER A 3 -23.73 -41.57 38.62
N THR A 4 -24.20 -41.45 37.39
CA THR A 4 -23.40 -41.25 36.18
C THR A 4 -22.69 -39.89 36.25
N PHE A 5 -21.40 -39.84 35.90
CA PHE A 5 -20.74 -38.59 35.53
C PHE A 5 -20.07 -38.77 34.17
N ILE A 6 -20.79 -38.33 33.15
CA ILE A 6 -20.29 -38.06 31.81
C ILE A 6 -19.49 -36.76 31.94
N SER A 7 -18.18 -36.81 31.76
CA SER A 7 -17.35 -35.60 31.69
C SER A 7 -16.78 -35.46 30.28
N SER A 8 -17.67 -35.16 29.34
CA SER A 8 -17.32 -34.65 28.01
C SER A 8 -16.80 -33.23 28.18
N LEU A 9 -15.49 -33.05 28.35
CA LEU A 9 -14.90 -31.71 28.31
C LEU A 9 -14.67 -31.34 26.85
N VAL A 10 -15.49 -30.39 26.43
CA VAL A 10 -15.61 -29.80 25.11
C VAL A 10 -14.25 -29.35 24.59
N LEU A 11 -13.97 -29.76 23.36
CA LEU A 11 -12.88 -29.35 22.49
C LEU A 11 -12.88 -27.81 22.38
N ALA A 12 -12.07 -27.12 23.20
CA ALA A 12 -11.82 -25.69 23.03
C ALA A 12 -10.79 -25.51 21.90
N CYS A 13 -11.26 -25.58 20.65
CA CYS A 13 -10.54 -25.04 19.52
C CYS A 13 -10.49 -23.51 19.68
N VAL A 14 -9.52 -23.02 20.46
CA VAL A 14 -9.14 -21.61 20.44
C VAL A 14 -8.35 -21.40 19.15
N SER A 15 -9.07 -21.24 18.06
CA SER A 15 -8.52 -20.74 16.80
C SER A 15 -8.17 -19.27 17.01
N THR A 16 -6.95 -19.00 17.47
CA THR A 16 -6.33 -17.70 17.25
C THR A 16 -6.16 -17.56 15.74
N LEU A 17 -7.14 -16.95 15.08
CA LEU A 17 -6.86 -16.19 13.87
C LEU A 17 -5.93 -15.06 14.31
N VAL A 18 -4.63 -15.36 14.37
CA VAL A 18 -3.61 -14.37 14.08
C VAL A 18 -3.82 -14.08 12.60
N GLY A 19 -4.77 -13.18 12.32
CA GLY A 19 -4.75 -12.45 11.08
C GLY A 19 -3.39 -11.81 11.05
N ALA A 20 -2.49 -12.35 10.24
CA ALA A 20 -1.34 -11.60 9.77
C ALA A 20 -1.93 -10.47 8.93
N ILE A 21 -2.40 -9.42 9.59
CA ILE A 21 -2.42 -8.07 9.05
C ILE A 21 -0.93 -7.73 8.93
N GLY A 22 -0.28 -8.30 7.91
CA GLY A 22 1.00 -7.82 7.46
C GLY A 22 0.83 -6.33 7.19
N PRO A 23 1.86 -5.51 7.45
CA PRO A 23 1.78 -4.10 7.16
C PRO A 23 1.35 -3.96 5.69
N ALA A 24 0.22 -3.29 5.51
CA ALA A 24 -0.47 -3.05 4.24
C ALA A 24 0.45 -2.41 3.17
N CYS A 25 1.58 -1.86 3.61
CA CYS A 25 2.78 -1.71 2.81
C CYS A 25 4.03 -1.79 3.69
N GLU A 26 5.15 -2.25 3.14
CA GLU A 26 6.37 -2.45 3.89
C GLU A 26 7.11 -1.12 4.11
N PRO A 27 7.47 -0.77 5.36
CA PRO A 27 8.20 0.46 5.63
C PRO A 27 9.53 0.53 4.87
N GLY A 28 9.83 1.71 4.33
CA GLY A 28 11.02 1.98 3.53
C GLY A 28 10.83 1.77 2.03
N LEU A 29 9.85 0.94 1.62
CA LEU A 29 9.63 0.62 0.22
C LEU A 29 8.83 1.68 -0.54
N LEU A 30 9.09 1.72 -1.84
CA LEU A 30 8.41 2.56 -2.83
C LEU A 30 7.34 1.78 -3.58
N TYR A 31 6.18 2.41 -3.76
CA TYR A 31 5.02 1.82 -4.45
C TYR A 31 4.42 2.81 -5.44
N CYS A 32 4.02 2.34 -6.62
CA CYS A 32 3.12 3.14 -7.45
C CYS A 32 1.73 3.16 -6.82
N MET A 33 0.99 4.24 -7.08
CA MET A 33 -0.41 4.39 -6.69
C MET A 33 -1.24 3.12 -6.92
N ASP A 34 -1.15 2.58 -8.13
CA ASP A 34 -1.94 1.42 -8.56
C ASP A 34 -1.65 0.14 -7.78
N SER A 35 -0.47 0.00 -7.16
CA SER A 35 -0.16 -1.16 -6.32
C SER A 35 -0.57 -0.99 -4.87
N LEU A 36 -0.74 0.24 -4.40
CA LEU A 36 -1.21 0.49 -3.04
C LEU A 36 -2.72 0.28 -2.90
N LEU A 37 -3.51 0.45 -3.98
CA LEU A 37 -4.97 0.37 -3.92
C LEU A 37 -5.55 -1.05 -3.76
N PRO A 38 -5.14 -2.09 -4.52
CA PRO A 38 -5.81 -3.39 -4.51
C PRO A 38 -5.47 -4.26 -3.31
N HIS A 39 -4.34 -4.01 -2.65
CA HIS A 39 -3.90 -4.81 -1.51
C HIS A 39 -4.38 -4.27 -0.15
N ASN A 40 -5.05 -3.11 -0.15
CA ASN A 40 -5.29 -2.36 1.06
C ASN A 40 -6.76 -2.05 1.35
N PRO A 41 -7.12 -1.94 2.64
CA PRO A 41 -8.44 -1.51 3.05
C PRO A 41 -8.75 -0.09 2.52
N SER A 42 -10.03 0.20 2.27
CA SER A 42 -10.48 1.42 1.58
C SER A 42 -9.95 2.74 2.15
N TRP A 43 -9.59 2.79 3.43
CA TRP A 43 -9.01 3.96 4.08
C TRP A 43 -7.61 4.33 3.58
N TYR A 44 -6.90 3.43 2.88
CA TYR A 44 -5.63 3.75 2.22
C TYR A 44 -5.79 4.78 1.11
N HIS A 45 -6.92 4.75 0.41
CA HIS A 45 -7.21 5.71 -0.65
C HIS A 45 -7.18 7.14 -0.10
N ASP A 46 -7.87 7.38 1.03
CA ASP A 46 -7.90 8.71 1.66
C ASP A 46 -6.51 9.18 2.09
N ILE A 47 -5.67 8.29 2.63
CA ILE A 47 -4.32 8.62 3.10
C ILE A 47 -3.39 8.95 1.93
N ILE A 48 -3.46 8.17 0.85
CA ILE A 48 -2.61 8.43 -0.33
C ILE A 48 -2.99 9.76 -0.97
N TYR A 49 -4.30 10.02 -1.11
CA TYR A 49 -4.78 11.29 -1.64
C TYR A 49 -4.43 12.45 -0.70
N GLU A 50 -4.57 12.30 0.61
CA GLU A 50 -4.14 13.31 1.59
C GLU A 50 -2.65 13.63 1.45
N ALA A 51 -1.79 12.60 1.34
CA ALA A 51 -0.35 12.78 1.14
C ALA A 51 -0.02 13.51 -0.18
N ALA A 52 -0.74 13.21 -1.26
CA ALA A 52 -0.58 13.89 -2.54
C ALA A 52 -1.08 15.34 -2.51
N TYR A 53 -2.23 15.60 -1.89
CA TYR A 53 -2.77 16.95 -1.72
C TYR A 53 -1.86 17.84 -0.88
N GLN A 54 -1.28 17.30 0.20
CA GLN A 54 -0.30 18.00 1.02
C GLN A 54 0.98 18.34 0.23
N ALA A 55 1.32 17.53 -0.78
CA ALA A 55 2.42 17.79 -1.71
C ALA A 55 2.04 18.74 -2.86
N GLY A 56 0.79 19.21 -2.94
CA GLY A 56 0.32 20.12 -3.98
C GLY A 56 0.07 19.45 -5.35
N ILE A 57 -0.12 18.12 -5.34
CA ILE A 57 -0.30 17.32 -6.55
C ILE A 57 -1.78 17.23 -6.91
N SER A 58 -2.10 17.41 -8.19
CA SER A 58 -3.46 17.27 -8.70
C SER A 58 -3.86 15.82 -8.83
N SER A 59 -5.16 15.53 -8.74
CA SER A 59 -5.68 14.15 -8.76
C SER A 59 -5.28 13.35 -10.00
N ASP A 60 -5.16 14.00 -11.17
CA ASP A 60 -4.72 13.36 -12.42
C ASP A 60 -3.24 12.94 -12.43
N GLN A 61 -2.43 13.52 -11.55
CA GLN A 61 -1.02 13.17 -11.39
C GLN A 61 -0.82 12.06 -10.36
N ILE A 62 -1.79 11.84 -9.46
CA ILE A 62 -1.70 10.83 -8.39
C ILE A 62 -1.59 9.42 -8.97
N ASP A 63 -2.35 9.11 -10.01
CA ASP A 63 -2.41 7.77 -10.63
C ASP A 63 -1.06 7.29 -11.18
N HIS A 64 -0.15 8.22 -11.47
CA HIS A 64 1.21 7.89 -11.96
C HIS A 64 2.29 8.29 -10.96
N SER A 65 1.94 8.45 -9.69
CA SER A 65 2.88 8.87 -8.66
C SER A 65 3.47 7.69 -7.89
N LEU A 66 4.69 7.93 -7.41
CA LEU A 66 5.45 7.06 -6.53
C LEU A 66 5.30 7.54 -5.09
N PHE A 67 4.99 6.61 -4.20
CA PHE A 67 4.80 6.83 -2.78
C PHE A 67 5.77 5.98 -1.98
N ARG A 68 6.17 6.45 -0.81
CA ARG A 68 6.98 5.70 0.15
C ARG A 68 6.15 5.34 1.36
N CYS A 69 6.30 4.10 1.80
CA CYS A 69 5.78 3.68 3.09
C CYS A 69 6.76 4.01 4.21
N SER A 70 6.27 4.64 5.26
CA SER A 70 6.99 5.02 6.47
C SER A 70 6.58 4.08 7.60
N ASP A 71 7.50 3.84 8.52
CA ASP A 71 7.28 3.15 9.80
C ASP A 71 6.60 4.07 10.85
N ASP A 72 5.89 5.09 10.40
CA ASP A 72 5.29 6.08 11.30
C ASP A 72 4.13 5.46 12.07
N SER A 73 4.16 5.58 13.40
CA SER A 73 3.09 5.13 14.28
C SER A 73 1.76 5.86 14.02
N ASN A 74 1.81 7.05 13.40
CA ASN A 74 0.63 7.72 12.90
C ASN A 74 0.25 7.14 11.53
N TYR A 75 -0.85 6.39 11.49
CA TYR A 75 -1.36 5.77 10.26
C TYR A 75 -1.56 6.78 9.11
N ARG A 76 -1.87 8.06 9.40
CA ARG A 76 -1.98 9.12 8.37
C ARG A 76 -0.65 9.56 7.79
N ALA A 77 0.45 9.36 8.50
CA ALA A 77 1.81 9.69 8.07
C ALA A 77 2.57 8.49 7.48
N MET A 78 1.91 7.33 7.43
CA MET A 78 2.44 6.08 6.89
C MET A 78 2.75 6.17 5.40
N ILE A 79 2.03 6.98 4.63
CA ILE A 79 2.29 7.15 3.19
C ILE A 79 2.82 8.56 2.94
N LYS A 80 3.94 8.63 2.23
CA LYS A 80 4.57 9.89 1.83
C LYS A 80 4.67 9.95 0.32
N TYR A 81 4.21 11.05 -0.26
CA TYR A 81 4.46 11.32 -1.68
C TYR A 81 5.97 11.46 -1.94
N VAL A 82 6.46 10.86 -3.02
CA VAL A 82 7.88 10.96 -3.42
C VAL A 82 8.03 11.77 -4.69
N LYS A 83 7.35 11.37 -5.77
CA LYS A 83 7.39 12.07 -7.07
C LYS A 83 6.29 11.58 -8.01
N THR A 84 5.96 12.40 -9.00
CA THR A 84 5.12 12.03 -10.14
C THR A 84 6.01 11.38 -11.20
N CYS A 85 5.65 10.19 -11.66
CA CYS A 85 6.31 9.57 -12.82
C CYS A 85 5.74 10.16 -14.13
N PRO A 86 6.47 10.06 -15.24
CA PRO A 86 5.86 10.27 -16.56
C PRO A 86 4.62 9.38 -16.73
N ARG A 87 3.63 9.83 -17.51
CA ARG A 87 2.38 9.09 -17.69
C ARG A 87 2.67 7.65 -18.13
N HIS A 88 2.03 6.70 -17.46
CA HIS A 88 2.21 5.26 -17.71
C HIS A 88 3.62 4.71 -17.47
N GLN A 89 4.49 5.45 -16.78
CA GLN A 89 5.86 5.04 -16.49
C GLN A 89 6.10 4.83 -14.99
N CYS A 90 5.09 4.41 -14.23
CA CYS A 90 5.30 3.89 -12.88
C CYS A 90 5.27 2.36 -12.94
N TYR A 91 6.38 1.72 -12.59
CA TYR A 91 6.58 0.28 -12.68
C TYR A 91 6.62 -0.34 -11.29
N ASN A 92 5.74 -1.30 -11.06
CA ASN A 92 5.65 -2.04 -9.81
C ASN A 92 6.51 -3.31 -9.88
N GLU A 93 7.47 -3.44 -8.97
CA GLU A 93 8.34 -4.63 -8.87
C GLU A 93 7.73 -5.76 -8.02
N GLY A 94 6.68 -5.47 -7.25
CA GLY A 94 5.98 -6.44 -6.40
C GLY A 94 6.55 -6.56 -4.98
N GLU A 95 6.27 -7.70 -4.33
CA GLU A 95 6.56 -7.90 -2.90
C GLU A 95 8.06 -7.78 -2.58
N GLY A 96 8.39 -6.94 -1.59
CA GLY A 96 9.74 -6.76 -1.08
C GLY A 96 10.68 -5.93 -1.97
N LYS A 97 10.16 -5.27 -3.01
CA LYS A 97 10.98 -4.47 -3.93
C LYS A 97 10.41 -3.08 -4.17
N ASP A 98 11.32 -2.12 -4.36
CA ASP A 98 10.96 -0.76 -4.73
C ASP A 98 10.36 -0.69 -6.13
N SER A 99 9.18 -0.09 -6.21
CA SER A 99 8.63 0.41 -7.47
C SER A 99 9.45 1.61 -7.96
N TRP A 100 9.44 1.85 -9.26
CA TRP A 100 10.29 2.87 -9.87
C TRP A 100 9.57 3.61 -11.00
N CYS A 101 10.02 4.86 -11.24
CA CYS A 101 9.59 5.59 -12.42
C CYS A 101 10.53 5.27 -13.59
N GLY A 102 9.97 5.05 -14.77
CA GLY A 102 10.70 5.02 -16.03
C GLY A 102 11.53 6.27 -16.25
N SER A 103 12.66 6.08 -16.92
CA SER A 103 13.41 7.18 -17.52
C SER A 103 12.53 7.75 -18.62
N GLY A 104 11.94 8.93 -18.41
CA GLY A 104 11.06 9.61 -19.37
C GLY A 104 11.73 10.06 -20.68
N VAL A 105 12.62 9.26 -21.26
CA VAL A 105 13.21 9.46 -22.60
C VAL A 105 12.24 9.01 -23.69
N GLU A 106 11.08 9.66 -23.75
CA GLU A 106 10.27 9.70 -24.98
C GLU A 106 9.67 11.09 -25.28
N GLU A 107 10.10 12.16 -24.57
CA GLU A 107 9.55 13.52 -24.81
C GLU A 107 10.59 14.59 -25.21
N GLN A 108 11.59 14.23 -26.03
CA GLN A 108 12.40 15.23 -26.76
C GLN A 108 12.73 14.86 -28.23
N ALA A 109 12.04 13.90 -28.83
CA ALA A 109 12.25 13.56 -30.26
C ALA A 109 11.24 14.19 -31.24
N TYR A 110 10.22 14.93 -30.75
CA TYR A 110 9.12 15.43 -31.59
C TYR A 110 8.92 16.96 -31.62
N LEU A 111 9.95 17.74 -31.26
CA LEU A 111 9.96 19.20 -31.46
C LEU A 111 11.21 19.66 -32.21
N GLY A 112 11.45 19.06 -33.38
CA GLY A 112 12.44 19.49 -34.35
C GLY A 112 11.88 19.46 -35.77
N CYS A 113 10.81 20.23 -36.00
CA CYS A 113 10.53 20.80 -37.33
C CYS A 113 11.35 22.07 -37.49
#